data_AF-A0A6B3F1Q9-F1
#
_entry.id   AF-A0A6B3F1Q9-F1
#
_cell.length_a   1.000
_cell.length_b   1.000
_cell.length_c   1.000
_cell.angle_alpha   90.00
_cell.angle_beta   90.00
_cell.angle_gamma   90.00
#
_symmetry.space_group_name_H-M   'P 1'
#
loop_
_entity.id
_entity.type
_entity.pdbx_description
1 polymer ?
#
loop_
_entity_poly.entity_id
_entity_poly.type
_entity_poly.pdbx_seq_one_letter_code
_entity_poly.pdbx_strand_id
1 'polypeptide(L)' 'MWLCTVRPDGTSHVAPVWFVHLRDRWWIGSDERAVKVRNIRRTPRISL' A
#
# COMPACT_ATOMS: atom_id res chain seq x y z
N MET A 1 10.15 -4.20 -3.09
CA MET A 1 8.84 -4.59 -3.68
C MET A 1 8.04 -3.34 -3.97
N TRP A 2 7.19 -3.37 -5.00
CA TRP A 2 6.33 -2.26 -5.36
C TRP A 2 4.93 -2.48 -4.81
N LEU A 3 4.29 -1.43 -4.29
CA LEU A 3 2.89 -1.49 -3.86
C LEU A 3 2.07 -0.55 -4.73
N CYS A 4 1.05 -1.10 -5.37
CA CYS A 4 0.04 -0.34 -6.10
C CYS A 4 -1.22 -0.17 -5.23
N THR A 5 -1.71 1.06 -5.10
CA THR A 5 -2.98 1.38 -4.43
C THR A 5 -3.88 2.23 -5.34
N VAL A 6 -5.18 2.25 -5.05
CA VAL A 6 -6.17 3.00 -5.85
C VAL A 6 -6.41 4.37 -5.24
N ARG A 7 -6.19 5.44 -6.02
CA ARG A 7 -6.53 6.82 -5.63
C ARG A 7 -8.05 7.04 -5.61
N PRO A 8 -8.55 8.12 -4.98
CA PRO A 8 -9.99 8.40 -4.95
C PRO A 8 -10.67 8.52 -6.32
N ASP A 9 -9.93 8.96 -7.33
CA ASP A 9 -10.35 9.10 -8.74
C ASP A 9 -10.24 7.79 -9.55
N GLY A 10 -9.83 6.69 -8.91
CA GLY A 10 -9.65 5.38 -9.56
C GLY A 10 -8.28 5.15 -10.20
N THR A 11 -7.40 6.16 -10.23
CA THR A 11 -6.06 6.01 -10.82
C THR A 11 -5.11 5.24 -9.91
N SER A 12 -4.06 4.65 -10.50
CA SER A 12 -3.05 3.87 -9.78
C SER A 12 -1.99 4.77 -9.13
N HIS A 13 -1.73 4.58 -7.85
CA HIS A 13 -0.58 5.13 -7.14
C HIS A 13 0.41 4.01 -6.83
N VAL A 14 1.60 4.06 -7.42
CA VAL A 14 2.64 3.03 -7.29
C VAL A 14 3.83 3.61 -6.54
N ALA A 15 4.28 2.94 -5.49
CA ALA A 15 5.45 3.36 -4.71
C ALA A 15 6.25 2.15 -4.20
N PRO A 16 7.58 2.27 -4.06
CA PRO A 16 8.37 1.23 -3.41
C PRO A 16 8.07 1.21 -1.90
N VAL A 17 8.12 0.02 -1.31
CA VAL A 17 7.94 -0.15 0.14
C VAL A 17 8.99 -1.08 0.72
N TRP A 18 9.37 -0.79 1.96
CA TRP A 18 10.03 -1.74 2.84
C TRP A 18 9.00 -2.70 3.43
N PHE A 19 9.40 -3.95 3.62
CA PHE A 19 8.51 -4.99 4.13
C PHE A 19 9.27 -6.04 4.93
N VAL A 20 8.51 -6.79 5.75
CA VAL A 20 8.91 -8.06 6.35
C VAL A 20 7.91 -9.12 5.91
N HIS A 21 8.39 -10.25 5.40
CA HIS A 21 7.56 -11.42 5.13
C HIS A 21 7.86 -12.50 6.18
N LEU A 22 6.85 -12.89 6.96
CA LEU A 22 6.99 -13.85 8.04
C LEU A 22 5.72 -14.67 8.20
N ARG A 23 5.84 -16.00 8.11
CA ARG A 23 4.73 -16.96 8.31
C ARG A 23 3.50 -16.62 7.44
N ASP A 24 3.73 -16.54 6.14
CA ASP A 24 2.72 -16.24 5.12
C ASP A 24 2.00 -14.88 5.31
N ARG A 25 2.63 -13.96 6.06
CA ARG A 25 2.13 -12.60 6.26
C ARG A 25 3.15 -11.56 5.85
N TRP A 26 2.65 -10.55 5.16
CA TRP A 26 3.40 -9.38 4.73
C TRP A 26 3.14 -8.22 5.69
N TRP A 27 4.20 -7.66 6.24
CA TRP A 27 4.18 -6.47 7.09
C TRP A 27 4.83 -5.34 6.33
N ILE A 28 4.12 -4.24 6.11
CA ILE A 28 4.62 -3.06 5.39
C ILE A 28 4.60 -1.88 6.35
N GLY A 29 5.78 -1.45 6.79
CA GLY A 29 5.92 -0.24 7.62
C GLY A 29 5.61 1.01 6.79
N SER A 30 4.72 1.86 7.28
CA SER A 30 4.34 3.10 6.59
C SER A 30 4.05 4.21 7.58
N ASP A 31 4.48 5.43 7.25
CA ASP A 31 4.01 6.63 7.93
C ASP A 31 2.49 6.76 7.77
N GLU A 32 1.80 7.15 8.83
CA GLU A 32 0.35 7.26 8.85
C GLU A 32 -0.18 8.25 7.79
N ARG A 33 0.57 9.29 7.48
CA ARG A 33 0.20 10.32 6.50
C ARG A 33 0.58 9.96 5.07
N ALA A 34 1.21 8.81 4.84
CA ALA A 34 1.58 8.39 3.49
C ALA A 34 0.35 8.25 2.58
N VAL A 35 0.48 8.70 1.33
CA VAL A 35 -0.59 8.62 0.31
C VAL A 35 -1.17 7.21 0.20
N LYS A 36 -0.31 6.18 0.21
CA LYS A 36 -0.72 4.77 0.17
C LYS A 36 -1.59 4.35 1.36
N VAL A 37 -1.35 4.87 2.57
CA VAL A 37 -2.16 4.57 3.77
C VAL A 37 -3.54 5.20 3.63
N ARG A 38 -3.62 6.47 3.21
CA ARG A 38 -4.91 7.13 2.92
C ARG A 38 -5.71 6.39 1.86
N ASN A 39 -5.06 5.95 0.78
CA ASN A 39 -5.70 5.19 -0.29
C ASN A 39 -6.25 3.86 0.24
N ILE A 40 -5.46 3.08 0.98
CA ILE A 40 -5.88 1.78 1.53
C ILE A 40 -7.03 1.92 2.54
N ARG A 41 -7.00 2.95 3.39
CA ARG A 41 -8.09 3.24 4.33
C ARG A 41 -9.43 3.51 3.62
N ARG A 42 -9.40 4.09 2.42
CA ARG A 42 -10.61 4.35 1.61
C ARG A 42 -11.00 3.16 0.72
N THR A 43 -10.02 2.55 0.08
CA THR A 43 -10.19 1.47 -0.89
C THR A 43 -9.14 0.39 -0.61
N PRO A 44 -9.49 -0.69 0.13
CA PRO A 44 -8.53 -1.72 0.55
C PRO A 44 -8.20 -2.71 -0.57
N ARG A 45 -7.88 -2.19 -1.77
CA ARG A 45 -7.46 -2.97 -2.95
C ARG A 45 -6.01 -2.60 -3.27
N ILE A 46 -5.17 -3.62 -3.36
CA ILE A 46 -3.73 -3.46 -3.60
C ILE A 46 -3.20 -4.50 -4.60
N SER A 47 -2.02 -4.24 -5.15
CA SER A 47 -1.16 -5.23 -5.82
C SER A 47 0.28 -5.08 -5.30
N LEU A 48 0.99 -6.21 -5.22
CA LEU A 48 2.40 -6.33 -4.85
C LEU A 48 3.24 -6.82 -6.03
#